data_AF-A0AAD5TW46-F1
#
_entry.id   AF-A0AAD5TW46-F1
#
_cell.length_a   1.000
_cell.length_b   1.000
_cell.length_c   1.000
_cell.angle_alpha   90.00
_cell.angle_beta   90.00
_cell.angle_gamma   90.00
#
_symmetry.space_group_name_H-M   'P 1'
#
loop_
_entity.id
_entity.type
_entity.pdbx_description
1 polymer ?
#
loop_
_entity_poly.entity_id
_entity_poly.type
_entity_poly.pdbx_seq_one_letter_code
_entity_poly.pdbx_strand_id
1 'polypeptide(L)'
;MVSVNFDEFSKIRVLDTKNFEASEVLKDDCHLFTEKIGEFSEIVSQFTDILTQKSNQIEKEKLATIGKRIKVETEVESRKSKKLQLKNLLKEAQNELDRLVAQNESLLKVHQEQQLLLESLGMK
;
A
#
# COMPACT_ATOMS: atom_id res chain seq x y z
N MET A 1 47.15 46.99 40.60
CA MET A 1 47.76 46.13 41.64
C MET A 1 46.74 45.05 41.96
N VAL A 2 47.03 43.79 41.63
CA VAL A 2 46.10 42.68 41.87
C VAL A 2 46.14 42.38 43.37
N SER A 3 45.02 42.49 44.09
CA SER A 3 44.98 42.10 45.51
C SER A 3 44.90 40.59 45.60
N VAL A 4 45.87 39.99 46.28
CA VAL A 4 45.92 38.56 46.55
C VAL A 4 45.31 38.32 47.92
N ASN A 5 44.28 37.48 47.99
CA ASN A 5 43.56 37.14 49.22
C ASN A 5 43.78 35.68 49.57
N PHE A 6 43.71 35.36 50.86
CA PHE A 6 43.73 33.98 51.35
C PHE A 6 42.30 33.57 51.71
N ASP A 7 41.88 32.39 51.28
CA ASP A 7 40.59 31.83 51.69
C ASP A 7 40.66 31.13 53.06
N GLU A 8 39.51 30.63 53.54
CA GLU A 8 39.38 29.91 54.81
C GLU A 8 40.22 28.62 54.89
N PHE A 9 40.76 28.15 53.76
CA PHE A 9 41.64 26.98 53.66
C PHE A 9 43.10 27.37 53.37
N SER A 10 43.47 28.64 53.58
CA SER A 10 44.81 29.19 53.32
C SER A 10 45.26 29.09 51.87
N LYS A 11 44.34 28.96 50.91
CA LYS A 11 44.67 28.97 49.48
C LYS A 11 44.76 30.41 48.98
N ILE A 12 45.78 30.64 48.16
CA ILE A 12 46.00 31.92 47.48
C ILE A 12 44.95 32.09 46.39
N ARG A 13 44.17 33.18 46.44
CA ARG A 13 43.15 33.52 45.45
C ARG A 13 43.31 34.95 44.94
N VAL A 14 42.98 35.12 43.67
CA VAL A 14 42.96 36.42 42.98
C VAL A 14 41.56 37.06 43.02
N LEU A 15 40.52 36.22 43.11
CA LEU A 15 39.13 36.63 43.32
C LEU A 15 38.77 36.57 44.80
N ASP A 16 37.88 37.46 45.23
CA ASP A 16 37.22 37.35 46.54
C ASP A 16 36.51 36.00 46.67
N THR A 17 36.58 35.39 47.85
CA THR A 17 36.13 34.01 48.11
C THR A 17 34.67 33.82 47.72
N LYS A 18 33.80 34.79 48.04
CA LYS A 18 32.37 34.76 47.67
C LYS A 18 32.14 34.78 46.17
N ASN A 19 32.91 35.59 45.44
CA ASN A 19 32.80 35.68 43.99
C ASN A 19 33.34 34.41 43.31
N PHE A 20 34.37 33.78 43.88
CA PHE A 20 34.87 32.49 43.41
C PHE A 20 33.83 31.38 43.59
N GLU A 21 33.25 31.25 44.79
CA GLU A 21 32.22 30.24 45.09
C GLU A 21 30.99 30.41 44.20
N ALA A 22 30.49 31.65 44.05
CA ALA A 22 29.37 31.93 43.15
C ALA A 22 29.70 31.58 41.68
N SER A 23 30.95 31.77 41.25
CA SER A 23 31.40 31.41 39.90
C SER A 23 31.47 29.90 39.69
N GLU A 24 31.89 29.12 40.69
CA GLU A 24 31.88 27.65 40.60
C GLU A 24 30.44 27.10 40.58
N VAL A 25 29.54 27.63 41.40
CA VAL A 25 28.11 27.24 41.34
C VAL A 25 27.51 27.56 39.98
N LEU A 26 27.76 28.76 39.44
CA LEU A 26 27.27 29.14 38.12
C LEU A 26 27.81 28.22 37.02
N LYS A 27 29.08 27.81 37.11
CA LYS A 27 29.70 26.87 36.17
C LYS A 27 29.04 25.50 36.23
N ASP A 28 28.77 24.98 37.42
CA ASP A 28 28.09 23.69 37.61
C ASP A 28 26.66 23.74 37.08
N ASP A 29 25.92 24.83 37.35
CA ASP A 29 24.57 25.06 36.83
C ASP A 29 24.56 25.15 35.30
N CYS A 30 25.53 25.84 34.69
CA CYS A 30 25.69 25.91 33.24
C CYS A 30 25.97 24.53 32.62
N HIS A 31 26.77 23.71 33.29
CA HIS A 31 27.06 22.35 32.85
C HIS A 31 25.80 21.48 32.89
N LEU A 32 25.08 21.47 34.01
CA LEU A 32 23.82 20.76 34.18
C LEU A 32 22.75 21.19 33.17
N PHE A 33 22.66 22.49 32.89
CA PHE A 33 21.75 23.01 31.88
C PHE A 33 22.11 22.48 30.48
N THR A 34 23.40 22.51 30.13
CA THR A 34 23.88 22.03 28.83
C THR A 34 23.63 20.53 28.65
N GLU A 35 23.85 19.73 29.68
CA GLU A 35 23.57 18.29 29.71
C GLU A 35 22.08 18.02 29.46
N LYS A 36 21.20 18.67 30.23
CA LYS A 36 19.73 18.53 30.07
C LYS A 36 19.23 18.95 28.69
N ILE A 37 19.81 20.01 28.11
CA ILE A 37 19.49 20.43 26.74
C ILE A 37 19.95 19.38 25.72
N GLY A 38 21.11 18.76 25.94
CA GLY A 38 21.59 17.64 25.15
C GLY A 38 20.63 16.46 25.16
N GLU A 39 20.24 15.99 26.35
CA GLU A 39 19.27 14.90 26.53
C GLU A 39 17.92 15.23 25.87
N PHE A 40 17.41 16.44 26.08
CA PHE A 40 16.16 16.88 25.47
C PHE A 40 16.23 16.87 23.94
N SER A 41 17.33 17.35 23.36
CA SER A 41 17.54 17.34 21.91
C SER A 41 17.57 15.91 21.36
N GLU A 42 18.18 14.98 22.09
CA GLU A 42 18.23 13.57 21.69
C GLU A 42 16.83 12.95 21.70
N ILE A 43 16.03 13.20 22.75
CA ILE A 43 14.65 12.72 22.85
C ILE A 43 13.80 13.26 21.69
N VAL A 44 13.91 14.55 21.38
CA VAL A 44 13.17 15.17 20.26
C VAL A 44 13.58 14.57 18.92
N SER A 45 14.88 14.28 18.72
CA SER A 45 15.36 13.60 17.51
C SER A 45 14.74 12.20 17.38
N GLN A 46 14.84 11.39 18.44
CA GLN A 46 14.27 10.04 18.45
C GLN A 46 12.75 10.05 18.20
N PHE A 47 12.03 10.99 18.80
CA PHE A 47 10.59 11.14 18.60
C PHE A 47 10.24 11.53 17.16
N THR A 48 11.04 12.42 16.55
CA THR A 48 10.87 12.82 15.15
C THR A 48 11.10 11.65 14.20
N ASP A 49 12.09 10.80 14.48
CA ASP A 49 12.36 9.60 13.69
C ASP A 49 11.19 8.60 13.77
N ILE A 50 10.67 8.37 14.98
CA ILE A 50 9.50 7.50 15.19
C ILE A 50 8.28 8.03 14.44
N LEU A 51 8.01 9.34 14.52
CA LEU A 51 6.90 9.97 13.80
C LEU A 51 7.05 9.80 12.28
N THR A 52 8.26 10.01 11.77
CA THR A 52 8.56 9.85 10.34
C THR A 52 8.33 8.40 9.89
N GLN A 53 8.83 7.44 10.67
CA GLN A 53 8.63 6.01 10.40
C GLN A 53 7.14 5.64 10.39
N LYS A 54 6.37 6.14 11.36
CA LYS A 54 4.93 5.87 11.45
C LYS A 54 4.14 6.52 10.32
N SER A 55 4.48 7.76 9.95
CA SER A 55 3.88 8.44 8.80
C SER A 55 4.09 7.64 7.51
N ASN A 56 5.30 7.15 7.27
CA ASN A 56 5.62 6.32 6.10
C ASN A 56 4.85 4.99 6.10
N GLN A 57 4.67 4.35 7.26
CA GLN A 57 3.86 3.12 7.39
C GLN A 57 2.39 3.38 7.03
N ILE A 58 1.83 4.49 7.53
CA ILE A 58 0.44 4.87 7.26
C ILE A 58 0.22 5.13 5.77
N GLU A 59 1.10 5.90 5.13
CA GLU A 59 0.94 6.21 3.71
C GLU A 59 1.06 4.96 2.83
N LYS A 60 1.97 4.04 3.18
CA LYS A 60 2.10 2.75 2.49
C LYS A 60 0.80 1.92 2.57
N GLU A 61 0.21 1.78 3.75
CA GLU A 61 -1.00 0.97 3.91
C GLU A 61 -2.23 1.64 3.26
N LYS A 62 -2.29 2.97 3.30
CA LYS A 62 -3.31 3.76 2.58
C LYS A 62 -3.25 3.50 1.08
N LEU A 63 -2.05 3.58 0.47
CA LEU A 63 -1.87 3.28 -0.96
C LEU A 63 -2.22 1.82 -1.28
N ALA A 64 -1.81 0.87 -0.45
CA ALA A 64 -2.15 -0.55 -0.64
C ALA A 64 -3.67 -0.78 -0.59
N THR A 65 -4.37 -0.11 0.33
CA THR A 65 -5.82 -0.19 0.48
C THR A 65 -6.55 0.40 -0.73
N ILE A 66 -6.11 1.56 -1.22
CA ILE A 66 -6.64 2.18 -2.44
C ILE A 66 -6.46 1.24 -3.64
N GLY A 67 -5.26 0.66 -3.80
CA GLY A 67 -4.98 -0.30 -4.87
C GLY A 67 -5.89 -1.54 -4.83
N LYS A 68 -6.10 -2.11 -3.63
CA LYS A 68 -7.04 -3.23 -3.43
C LYS A 68 -8.47 -2.83 -3.80
N ARG A 69 -8.91 -1.63 -3.42
CA ARG A 69 -10.25 -1.12 -3.73
C ARG A 69 -10.46 -0.96 -5.23
N ILE A 70 -9.52 -0.32 -5.93
CA ILE A 70 -9.58 -0.18 -7.40
C ILE A 70 -9.65 -1.55 -8.08
N LYS A 71 -8.87 -2.54 -7.60
CA LYS A 71 -8.91 -3.90 -8.13
C LYS A 71 -10.28 -4.55 -7.96
N VAL A 72 -10.93 -4.38 -6.81
CA VAL A 72 -12.28 -4.91 -6.57
C VAL A 72 -13.31 -4.22 -7.46
N GLU A 73 -13.27 -2.90 -7.56
CA GLU A 73 -14.19 -2.10 -8.39
C GLU A 73 -14.06 -2.49 -9.88
N THR A 74 -12.83 -2.60 -10.39
CA THR A 74 -12.57 -2.99 -11.78
C THR A 74 -12.90 -4.46 -12.08
N GLU A 75 -12.76 -5.36 -11.11
CA GLU A 75 -13.11 -6.77 -11.26
C GLU A 75 -14.63 -6.96 -11.48
N VAL A 76 -15.48 -6.14 -10.84
CA VAL A 76 -16.94 -6.20 -11.04
C VAL A 76 -17.31 -5.90 -12.49
N GLU A 77 -16.78 -4.82 -13.05
CA GLU A 77 -17.01 -4.44 -14.45
C GLU A 77 -16.38 -5.45 -15.42
N SER A 78 -15.19 -5.97 -15.11
CA SER A 78 -14.55 -7.03 -15.90
C SER A 78 -15.40 -8.29 -15.96
N ARG A 79 -15.96 -8.73 -14.82
CA ARG A 79 -16.87 -9.89 -14.74
C ARG A 79 -18.15 -9.66 -15.53
N LYS A 80 -18.74 -8.47 -15.44
CA LYS A 80 -19.95 -8.11 -16.18
C LYS A 80 -19.70 -8.17 -17.70
N SER A 81 -18.59 -7.59 -18.16
CA SER A 81 -18.17 -7.60 -19.57
C SER A 81 -17.93 -9.03 -20.05
N LYS A 82 -17.14 -9.83 -19.32
CA LYS A 82 -16.89 -11.25 -19.65
C LYS A 82 -18.18 -12.08 -19.72
N LYS A 83 -19.10 -11.87 -18.77
CA LYS A 83 -20.40 -12.56 -18.78
C LYS A 83 -21.23 -12.21 -20.01
N LEU A 84 -21.22 -10.94 -20.43
CA LEU A 84 -21.91 -10.52 -21.65
C LEU A 84 -21.26 -11.13 -22.90
N GLN A 85 -19.93 -11.12 -22.99
CA GLN A 85 -19.19 -11.76 -24.08
C GLN A 85 -19.52 -13.25 -24.20
N LEU A 86 -19.47 -14.00 -23.09
CA LEU A 86 -19.82 -15.43 -23.07
C LEU A 86 -21.28 -15.69 -23.47
N LYS A 87 -22.21 -14.83 -23.05
CA LYS A 87 -23.61 -14.93 -23.48
C LYS A 87 -23.78 -14.75 -24.99
N ASN A 88 -23.03 -13.83 -25.59
CA ASN A 88 -23.07 -13.62 -27.04
C ASN A 88 -22.50 -14.84 -27.78
N LEU A 89 -21.37 -15.38 -27.34
CA LEU A 89 -20.79 -16.60 -27.91
C LEU A 89 -21.74 -17.81 -27.81
N LEU A 90 -22.41 -17.99 -26.66
CA LEU A 90 -23.41 -19.04 -26.50
C LEU A 90 -24.58 -18.86 -27.48
N LYS A 91 -25.04 -17.62 -27.68
CA LYS A 91 -26.12 -17.32 -28.63
C LYS A 91 -25.71 -17.62 -30.07
N GLU A 92 -24.49 -17.24 -30.45
CA GLU A 92 -23.95 -17.53 -31.78
C GLU A 92 -23.84 -19.04 -32.03
N ALA A 93 -23.31 -19.78 -31.06
CA ALA A 93 -23.22 -21.24 -31.15
C ALA A 93 -24.60 -21.92 -31.22
N GLN A 94 -25.59 -21.42 -30.46
CA GLN A 94 -26.96 -21.94 -30.52
C GLN A 94 -27.59 -21.69 -31.88
N ASN A 95 -27.46 -20.48 -32.43
CA ASN A 95 -27.99 -20.16 -33.76
C ASN A 95 -27.37 -21.04 -34.85
N GLU A 96 -26.07 -21.31 -34.75
CA GLU A 96 -25.35 -22.20 -35.66
C GLU A 96 -25.89 -23.63 -35.56
N LEU A 97 -26.08 -24.13 -34.34
CA LEU A 97 -26.66 -25.45 -34.09
C LEU A 97 -28.07 -25.57 -34.68
N ASP A 98 -28.94 -24.59 -34.43
CA ASP A 98 -30.32 -24.59 -34.93
C ASP A 98 -30.34 -24.63 -36.47
N ARG A 99 -29.44 -23.90 -37.13
CA ARG A 99 -29.28 -23.94 -38.59
C ARG A 99 -28.88 -25.33 -39.08
N LEU A 100 -27.87 -25.94 -38.45
CA LEU A 100 -27.38 -27.26 -38.83
C LEU A 100 -28.43 -28.35 -38.60
N VAL A 101 -29.21 -28.26 -37.53
CA VAL A 101 -30.34 -29.17 -37.25
C VAL A 101 -31.39 -29.05 -38.35
N ALA A 102 -31.83 -27.85 -38.69
CA ALA A 102 -32.82 -27.63 -39.76
C ALA A 102 -32.31 -28.14 -41.13
N GLN A 103 -31.03 -27.95 -41.42
CA GLN A 103 -30.42 -28.47 -42.65
C GLN A 103 -30.40 -30.00 -42.67
N ASN A 104 -30.04 -30.64 -41.56
CA ASN A 104 -30.03 -32.10 -41.44
C ASN A 104 -31.44 -32.69 -41.64
N GLU A 105 -32.45 -32.12 -40.96
CA GLU A 105 -33.85 -32.54 -41.12
C GLU A 105 -34.34 -32.42 -42.57
N SER A 106 -33.98 -31.34 -43.26
CA SER A 106 -34.29 -31.15 -44.67
C SER A 106 -33.64 -32.23 -45.56
N LEU A 107 -32.36 -32.51 -45.34
CA LEU A 107 -31.62 -33.54 -46.08
C LEU A 107 -32.18 -34.94 -45.85
N LEU A 108 -32.60 -35.26 -44.61
CA LEU A 108 -33.23 -36.55 -44.30
C LEU A 108 -34.55 -36.74 -45.05
N LYS A 109 -35.37 -35.69 -45.18
CA LYS A 109 -36.61 -35.75 -45.97
C LYS A 109 -36.32 -36.01 -47.44
N VAL A 110 -35.40 -35.24 -48.04
CA VAL A 110 -34.99 -35.44 -49.44
C VAL A 110 -34.45 -36.84 -49.67
N HIS A 111 -33.63 -37.36 -48.75
CA HIS A 111 -33.09 -38.71 -48.84
C HIS A 111 -34.20 -39.77 -48.78
N GLN A 112 -35.19 -39.62 -47.89
CA GLN A 112 -36.35 -40.53 -47.84
C GLN A 112 -37.16 -40.49 -49.13
N GLU A 113 -37.42 -39.31 -49.68
CA GLU A 113 -38.11 -39.16 -50.97
C GLU A 113 -37.35 -39.84 -52.10
N GLN A 114 -36.03 -39.70 -52.13
CA GLN A 114 -35.17 -40.37 -53.10
C GLN A 114 -35.20 -41.90 -52.94
N GLN A 115 -35.17 -42.43 -51.71
CA GLN A 115 -35.29 -43.87 -51.47
C GLN A 115 -36.63 -44.42 -51.96
N LEU A 116 -37.74 -43.74 -51.65
CA LEU A 116 -39.07 -44.15 -52.13
C LEU A 116 -39.16 -44.12 -53.67
N LEU A 117 -38.54 -43.13 -54.31
CA LEU A 117 -38.47 -43.06 -55.77
C LEU A 117 -37.69 -44.24 -56.35
N LEU A 118 -36.52 -44.56 -55.81
CA LEU A 118 -35.72 -45.72 -56.25
C LEU A 118 -36.50 -47.03 -56.11
N GLU A 119 -37.18 -47.23 -54.98
CA GLU A 119 -38.05 -48.38 -54.75
C GLU A 119 -39.18 -48.45 -55.79
N SER A 120 -39.81 -47.31 -56.11
CA SER A 120 -40.88 -47.24 -57.12
C SER A 120 -40.41 -47.54 -58.55
N LEU A 121 -39.14 -47.28 -58.85
CA LEU A 121 -38.50 -47.57 -60.13
C LEU A 121 -37.95 -49.01 -60.21
N GLY A 122 -38.13 -49.81 -59.16
CA GLY A 122 -37.63 -51.19 -59.09
C GLY A 122 -36.11 -51.29 -58.97
N MET A 123 -35.43 -50.19 -58.66
CA MET A 123 -33.99 -50.14 -58.45
C MET A 123 -33.72 -50.44 -56.96
N LYS A 124 -33.33 -51.67 -56.67
CA LYS A 124 -32.73 -52.07 -55.38
C LYS A 124 -31.23 -52.18 -55.51
#